data_AF-A0A958ILJ5-F1
#
_entry.id   AF-A0A958ILJ5-F1
#
_cell.length_a   1.000
_cell.length_b   1.000
_cell.length_c   1.000
_cell.angle_alpha   90.00
_cell.angle_beta   90.00
_cell.angle_gamma   90.00
#
_symmetry.space_group_name_H-M   'P 1'
#
loop_
_entity.id
_entity.type
_entity.pdbx_description
1 polymer ?
#
loop_
_entity_poly.entity_id
_entity_poly.type
_entity_poly.pdbx_seq_one_letter_code
_entity_poly.pdbx_strand_id
1 'polypeptide(L)'
;MWNVFAATFAIAQLSPGDLHQSHAKLEGLSNCTKCHSSGAQIDLGKCLDCHKLLKQRIDANKGLHARPDYSDCVHCHNDHHGRDFEMVFWKEGQDNFDHDLTGYRLEEKHAELKCRDCHKPANIADPQPLLNQDKNLERTFLGLQQACLTCHADEHRGQLAEDCLKCHTYSGWKPANRFDHDKAKFRLTGLHRDVKCVDCHKEERDNRTADDPTFARFTGIAFQNCTNC
;
A
#
# COMPACT_ATOMS: atom_id res chain seq x y z
N MET A 1 -0.13 55.59 47.84
CA MET A 1 0.02 55.26 46.40
C MET A 1 1.27 54.41 46.21
N TRP A 2 1.23 53.11 46.53
CA TRP A 2 2.30 52.17 46.17
C TRP A 2 1.67 51.15 45.23
N ASN A 3 1.99 51.28 43.93
CA ASN A 3 1.53 50.36 42.88
C ASN A 3 2.26 49.03 43.06
N VAL A 4 1.52 47.99 43.42
CA VAL A 4 1.97 46.60 43.34
C VAL A 4 1.88 46.21 41.86
N PHE A 5 3.02 46.24 41.17
CA PHE A 5 3.14 45.58 39.87
C PHE A 5 3.10 44.07 40.11
N ALA A 6 1.94 43.45 39.90
CA ALA A 6 1.84 42.01 39.77
C ALA A 6 2.54 41.61 38.46
N ALA A 7 3.76 41.12 38.57
CA ALA A 7 4.45 40.46 37.47
C ALA A 7 3.71 39.16 37.16
N THR A 8 2.78 39.19 36.20
CA THR A 8 2.30 37.98 35.54
C THR A 8 3.50 37.32 34.86
N PHE A 9 3.98 36.22 35.42
CA PHE A 9 4.89 35.32 34.72
C PHE A 9 4.18 34.83 33.46
N ALA A 10 4.52 35.40 32.30
CA ALA A 10 4.21 34.79 31.03
C ALA A 10 4.94 33.45 31.02
N ILE A 11 4.20 32.35 31.14
CA ILE A 11 4.74 31.02 30.86
C ILE A 11 5.16 31.10 29.40
N ALA A 12 6.46 31.23 29.15
CA ALA A 12 6.99 31.25 27.82
C ALA A 12 6.45 30.00 27.12
N GLN A 13 5.83 30.21 25.95
CA GLN A 13 5.27 29.18 25.09
C GLN A 13 6.44 28.42 24.43
N LEU A 14 7.30 27.84 25.26
CA LEU A 14 8.49 27.09 24.87
C LEU A 14 8.02 25.71 24.43
N SER A 15 8.60 25.24 23.33
CA SER A 15 8.33 23.91 22.80
C SER A 15 8.46 22.87 23.92
N PRO A 16 7.47 21.97 24.12
CA PRO A 16 7.52 20.94 25.16
C PRO A 16 8.71 19.96 25.01
N GLY A 17 9.27 19.90 23.80
CA GLY A 17 10.42 19.10 23.43
C GLY A 17 10.74 19.26 21.94
N ASP A 18 11.81 18.60 21.51
CA ASP A 18 12.21 18.53 20.10
C ASP A 18 11.13 17.86 19.25
N LEU A 19 10.92 18.39 18.04
CA LEU A 19 10.04 17.73 17.08
C LEU A 19 10.66 16.42 16.58
N HIS A 20 9.81 15.47 16.20
CA HIS A 20 10.22 14.23 15.54
C HIS A 20 11.05 14.52 14.29
N GLN A 21 11.93 13.59 13.90
CA GLN A 21 12.87 13.76 12.79
C GLN A 21 12.19 14.20 11.48
N SER A 22 10.97 13.72 11.21
CA SER A 22 10.19 14.10 10.02
C SER A 22 9.74 15.57 10.00
N HIS A 23 9.64 16.22 11.16
CA HIS A 23 9.26 17.62 11.30
C HIS A 23 10.40 18.50 11.85
N ALA A 24 11.63 17.99 11.95
CA ALA A 24 12.78 18.75 12.45
C ALA A 24 13.01 20.08 11.71
N LYS A 25 12.70 20.14 10.41
CA LYS A 25 12.79 21.37 9.59
C LYS A 25 11.76 22.44 9.98
N LEU A 26 10.75 22.09 10.76
CA LEU A 26 9.68 22.99 11.22
C LEU A 26 9.96 23.57 12.61
N GLU A 27 11.14 23.34 13.17
CA GLU A 27 11.51 23.94 14.44
C GLU A 27 11.82 25.43 14.34
N GLY A 28 11.84 26.08 15.51
CA GLY A 28 12.10 27.51 15.63
C GLY A 28 10.84 28.29 16.00
N LEU A 29 11.05 29.38 16.75
CA LEU A 29 9.98 30.16 17.38
C LEU A 29 8.95 30.75 16.39
N SER A 30 9.34 30.94 15.13
CA SER A 30 8.45 31.46 14.08
C SER A 30 7.57 30.39 13.44
N ASN A 31 7.83 29.10 13.68
CA ASN A 31 7.16 28.01 13.00
C ASN A 31 6.02 27.37 13.81
N CYS A 32 5.83 27.75 15.08
CA CYS A 32 4.77 27.20 15.93
C CYS A 32 3.37 27.33 15.30
N THR A 33 3.12 28.44 14.61
CA THR A 33 1.83 28.73 13.96
C THR A 33 1.57 27.91 12.70
N LYS A 34 2.56 27.14 12.22
CA LYS A 34 2.37 26.18 11.13
C LYS A 34 1.53 24.98 11.53
N CYS A 35 1.41 24.70 12.82
CA CYS A 35 0.56 23.63 13.35
C CYS A 35 -0.49 24.17 14.32
N HIS A 36 -0.17 25.21 15.10
CA HIS A 36 -1.05 25.75 16.12
C HIS A 36 -1.80 27.01 15.66
N SER A 37 -3.07 27.16 16.07
CA SER A 37 -3.88 28.35 15.72
C SER A 37 -3.95 29.37 16.86
N SER A 38 -3.87 28.95 18.12
CA SER A 38 -3.76 29.83 19.29
C SER A 38 -3.26 29.05 20.50
N GLY A 39 -2.18 29.49 21.12
CA GLY A 39 -1.58 28.75 22.25
C GLY A 39 -1.19 27.32 21.84
N ALA A 40 -1.58 26.34 22.66
CA ALA A 40 -1.33 24.91 22.39
C ALA A 40 -2.34 24.26 21.42
N GLN A 41 -3.39 24.97 20.99
CA GLN A 41 -4.42 24.38 20.14
C GLN A 41 -3.88 24.09 18.73
N ILE A 42 -4.01 22.83 18.29
CA ILE A 42 -3.60 22.35 16.97
C ILE A 42 -4.75 22.49 15.97
N ASP A 43 -4.42 22.85 14.74
CA ASP A 43 -5.34 22.96 13.62
C ASP A 43 -5.07 21.83 12.62
N LEU A 44 -6.00 20.88 12.56
CA LEU A 44 -5.91 19.71 11.70
C LEU A 44 -5.87 20.07 10.20
N GLY A 45 -6.43 21.22 9.81
CA GLY A 45 -6.36 21.71 8.44
C GLY A 45 -4.92 21.99 8.01
N LYS A 46 -4.10 22.53 8.92
CA LYS A 46 -2.69 22.84 8.64
C LYS A 46 -1.83 21.60 8.42
N CYS A 47 -2.17 20.47 9.04
CA CYS A 47 -1.53 19.19 8.74
C CYS A 47 -1.73 18.82 7.26
N LEU A 48 -2.94 19.02 6.74
CA LEU A 48 -3.34 18.66 5.38
C LEU A 48 -2.83 19.65 4.31
N ASP A 49 -2.47 20.88 4.69
CA ASP A 49 -1.82 21.84 3.79
C ASP A 49 -0.46 21.35 3.29
N CYS A 50 0.28 20.63 4.14
CA CYS A 50 1.53 19.96 3.76
C CYS A 50 1.30 18.50 3.33
N HIS A 51 0.43 17.76 4.03
CA HIS A 51 0.11 16.36 3.69
C HIS A 51 -0.97 16.25 2.61
N LYS A 52 -0.70 16.85 1.44
CA LYS A 52 -1.70 16.96 0.36
C LYS A 52 -2.12 15.62 -0.21
N LEU A 53 -1.23 14.61 -0.27
CA LEU A 53 -1.62 13.26 -0.70
C LEU A 53 -2.61 12.63 0.28
N LEU A 54 -2.41 12.83 1.58
CA LEU A 54 -3.35 12.35 2.60
C LEU A 54 -4.68 13.09 2.45
N LYS A 55 -4.64 14.42 2.30
CA LYS A 55 -5.82 15.25 2.06
C LYS A 55 -6.64 14.73 0.86
N GLN A 56 -6.00 14.49 -0.28
CA GLN A 56 -6.66 13.97 -1.48
C GLN A 56 -7.38 12.64 -1.23
N ARG A 57 -6.80 11.76 -0.40
CA ARG A 57 -7.42 10.49 -0.06
C ARG A 57 -8.61 10.67 0.89
N ILE A 58 -8.48 11.53 1.88
CA ILE A 58 -9.58 11.88 2.81
C ILE A 58 -10.74 12.51 2.02
N ASP A 59 -10.46 13.50 1.18
CA ASP A 59 -11.46 14.15 0.32
C ASP A 59 -12.16 13.15 -0.62
N ALA A 60 -11.46 12.09 -1.03
CA ALA A 60 -12.00 11.02 -1.86
C ALA A 60 -12.67 9.89 -1.07
N ASN A 61 -12.81 10.01 0.25
CA ASN A 61 -13.30 8.96 1.16
C ASN A 61 -12.53 7.63 1.06
N LYS A 62 -11.20 7.68 0.94
CA LYS A 62 -10.34 6.50 0.73
C LYS A 62 -9.35 6.27 1.87
N GLY A 63 -9.33 5.03 2.38
CA GLY A 63 -8.37 4.59 3.38
C GLY A 63 -8.75 4.93 4.81
N LEU A 64 -7.86 4.57 5.74
CA LEU A 64 -8.09 4.68 7.19
C LEU A 64 -8.49 6.09 7.64
N HIS A 65 -7.70 7.10 7.25
CA HIS A 65 -7.87 8.48 7.69
C HIS A 65 -9.12 9.19 7.13
N ALA A 66 -9.83 8.58 6.18
CA ALA A 66 -11.11 9.10 5.73
C ALA A 66 -12.26 8.78 6.70
N ARG A 67 -12.02 7.91 7.69
CA ARG A 67 -13.02 7.51 8.67
C ARG A 67 -13.12 8.53 9.80
N PRO A 68 -14.33 8.76 10.36
CA PRO A 68 -14.54 9.77 11.41
C PRO A 68 -13.73 9.53 12.69
N ASP A 69 -13.46 8.27 13.04
CA ASP A 69 -12.68 7.86 14.20
C ASP A 69 -11.17 8.06 14.04
N TYR A 70 -10.70 8.40 12.83
CA TYR A 70 -9.29 8.65 12.51
C TYR A 70 -9.03 10.09 12.03
N SER A 71 -9.96 11.02 12.28
CA SER A 71 -9.82 12.41 11.85
C SER A 71 -8.93 13.26 12.77
N ASP A 72 -8.74 12.85 14.02
CA ASP A 72 -7.85 13.54 14.96
C ASP A 72 -6.40 13.03 14.81
N CYS A 73 -5.66 13.69 13.93
CA CYS A 73 -4.30 13.28 13.55
C CYS A 73 -3.38 13.11 14.76
N VAL A 74 -3.44 14.02 15.73
CA VAL A 74 -2.43 14.11 16.80
C VAL A 74 -2.63 13.08 17.90
N HIS A 75 -3.82 12.48 17.99
CA HIS A 75 -4.05 11.36 18.89
C HIS A 75 -3.15 10.16 18.55
N CYS A 76 -2.94 9.93 17.26
CA CYS A 76 -2.09 8.84 16.77
C CYS A 76 -0.70 9.34 16.35
N HIS A 77 -0.57 10.53 15.78
CA HIS A 77 0.68 11.12 15.31
C HIS A 77 1.20 12.16 16.30
N ASN A 78 1.89 11.69 17.33
CA ASN A 78 2.36 12.54 18.41
C ASN A 78 3.74 13.12 18.06
N ASP A 79 3.90 14.42 18.31
CA ASP A 79 5.14 15.16 18.10
C ASP A 79 5.66 15.75 19.43
N HIS A 80 6.80 16.43 19.43
CA HIS A 80 7.47 16.98 20.62
C HIS A 80 8.05 15.94 21.61
N HIS A 81 8.10 14.67 21.22
CA HIS A 81 8.65 13.58 22.05
C HIS A 81 10.11 13.24 21.70
N GLY A 82 10.79 14.10 20.93
CA GLY A 82 12.16 13.89 20.49
C GLY A 82 12.27 13.29 19.09
N ARG A 83 13.49 13.31 18.54
CA ARG A 83 13.79 12.99 17.14
C ARG A 83 13.37 11.59 16.73
N ASP A 84 13.63 10.63 17.59
CA ASP A 84 13.54 9.21 17.27
C ASP A 84 12.28 8.54 17.84
N PHE A 85 11.36 9.33 18.40
CA PHE A 85 10.11 8.82 18.94
C PHE A 85 9.27 8.16 17.83
N GLU A 86 8.70 6.98 18.09
CA GLU A 86 7.78 6.36 17.14
C GLU A 86 6.46 7.16 17.10
N MET A 87 6.38 8.07 16.12
CA MET A 87 5.27 9.01 15.99
C MET A 87 3.91 8.33 15.87
N VAL A 88 3.83 7.17 15.22
CA VAL A 88 2.54 6.49 14.95
C VAL A 88 2.19 5.57 16.12
N PHE A 89 1.21 5.98 16.92
CA PHE A 89 0.63 5.15 17.95
C PHE A 89 -0.41 4.18 17.35
N TRP A 90 -0.19 2.88 17.57
CA TRP A 90 -1.09 1.81 17.15
C TRP A 90 -1.88 1.33 18.37
N LYS A 91 -3.14 1.75 18.48
CA LYS A 91 -4.01 1.48 19.64
C LYS A 91 -3.98 0.02 20.11
N GLU A 92 -4.10 -0.91 19.16
CA GLU A 92 -4.11 -2.36 19.41
C GLU A 92 -2.77 -3.04 19.04
N GLY A 93 -1.74 -2.25 18.72
CA GLY A 93 -0.49 -2.73 18.12
C GLY A 93 -0.59 -2.98 16.61
N GLN A 94 0.56 -2.99 15.93
CA GLN A 94 0.63 -3.18 14.47
C GLN A 94 0.15 -4.57 14.03
N ASP A 95 0.46 -5.61 14.82
CA ASP A 95 0.09 -6.99 14.49
C ASP A 95 -1.42 -7.23 14.54
N ASN A 96 -2.19 -6.38 15.23
CA ASN A 96 -3.65 -6.50 15.35
C ASN A 96 -4.40 -5.46 14.50
N PHE A 97 -3.70 -4.76 13.60
CA PHE A 97 -4.33 -3.77 12.75
C PHE A 97 -5.31 -4.44 11.78
N ASP A 98 -6.56 -4.01 11.81
CA ASP A 98 -7.58 -4.46 10.87
C ASP A 98 -7.42 -3.78 9.51
N HIS A 99 -6.99 -4.55 8.51
CA HIS A 99 -6.73 -4.05 7.17
C HIS A 99 -8.03 -3.68 6.42
N ASP A 100 -9.19 -4.22 6.81
CA ASP A 100 -10.49 -3.87 6.20
C ASP A 100 -10.83 -2.40 6.44
N LEU A 101 -10.26 -1.80 7.50
CA LEU A 101 -10.38 -0.37 7.76
C LEU A 101 -9.83 0.49 6.62
N THR A 102 -8.90 -0.03 5.82
CA THR A 102 -8.31 0.68 4.68
C THR A 102 -9.17 0.62 3.40
N GLY A 103 -10.22 -0.20 3.39
CA GLY A 103 -11.00 -0.50 2.19
C GLY A 103 -10.31 -1.51 1.26
N TYR A 104 -9.26 -2.19 1.73
CA TYR A 104 -8.64 -3.32 1.06
C TYR A 104 -8.65 -4.52 1.99
N ARG A 105 -9.45 -5.54 1.69
CA ARG A 105 -9.47 -6.76 2.51
C ARG A 105 -8.35 -7.69 2.08
N LEU A 106 -7.59 -8.19 3.05
CA LEU A 106 -6.59 -9.23 2.80
C LEU A 106 -7.26 -10.60 2.90
N GLU A 107 -7.10 -11.41 1.86
CA GLU A 107 -7.75 -12.72 1.75
C GLU A 107 -6.73 -13.85 1.62
N GLU A 108 -7.08 -15.00 2.19
CA GLU A 108 -6.30 -16.25 2.15
C GLU A 108 -4.83 -16.00 2.49
N LYS A 109 -3.87 -16.30 1.59
CA LYS A 109 -2.45 -16.16 1.88
C LYS A 109 -1.98 -14.72 2.10
N HIS A 110 -2.72 -13.72 1.60
CA HIS A 110 -2.38 -12.33 1.85
C HIS A 110 -2.67 -11.89 3.29
N ALA A 111 -3.62 -12.55 3.97
CA ALA A 111 -3.94 -12.24 5.36
C ALA A 111 -2.87 -12.70 6.37
N GLU A 112 -1.97 -13.60 5.95
CA GLU A 112 -0.86 -14.10 6.77
C GLU A 112 0.39 -13.20 6.69
N LEU A 113 0.42 -12.22 5.77
CA LEU A 113 1.59 -11.39 5.50
C LEU A 113 1.79 -10.28 6.54
N LYS A 114 3.05 -9.94 6.80
CA LYS A 114 3.40 -8.76 7.59
C LYS A 114 3.30 -7.50 6.74
N CYS A 115 3.09 -6.36 7.39
CA CYS A 115 2.87 -5.09 6.69
C CYS A 115 4.01 -4.78 5.70
N ARG A 116 5.26 -5.09 6.06
CA ARG A 116 6.45 -4.81 5.25
C ARG A 116 6.73 -5.83 4.14
N ASP A 117 6.00 -6.94 4.09
CA ASP A 117 6.07 -7.87 2.95
C ASP A 117 5.46 -7.23 1.70
N CYS A 118 4.43 -6.40 1.90
CA CYS A 118 3.73 -5.64 0.87
C CYS A 118 4.19 -4.18 0.80
N HIS A 119 4.22 -3.44 1.91
CA HIS A 119 4.53 -2.01 1.94
C HIS A 119 6.04 -1.74 1.86
N LYS A 120 6.59 -1.93 0.65
CA LYS A 120 8.00 -1.70 0.30
C LYS A 120 8.10 -0.90 -1.01
N PRO A 121 9.21 -0.18 -1.24
CA PRO A 121 9.36 0.67 -2.43
C PRO A 121 9.18 -0.08 -3.75
N ALA A 122 9.60 -1.34 -3.83
CA ALA A 122 9.49 -2.17 -5.03
C ALA A 122 8.05 -2.40 -5.51
N ASN A 123 7.06 -2.24 -4.63
CA ASN A 123 5.64 -2.42 -4.95
C ASN A 123 4.91 -1.09 -5.23
N ILE A 124 5.65 0.03 -5.28
CA ILE A 124 5.09 1.36 -5.57
C ILE A 124 5.25 1.62 -7.07
N ALA A 125 4.15 1.55 -7.82
CA ALA A 125 4.17 1.71 -9.28
C ALA A 125 4.63 3.12 -9.72
N ASP A 126 4.20 4.17 -9.00
CA ASP A 126 4.64 5.54 -9.23
C ASP A 126 5.08 6.19 -7.90
N PRO A 127 6.39 6.26 -7.63
CA PRO A 127 6.91 6.85 -6.39
C PRO A 127 6.97 8.39 -6.44
N GLN A 128 6.87 9.02 -7.60
CA GLN A 128 7.15 10.46 -7.74
C GLN A 128 6.22 11.35 -6.88
N PRO A 129 4.90 11.11 -6.81
CA PRO A 129 4.02 11.90 -5.95
C PRO A 129 4.42 11.84 -4.46
N LEU A 130 4.94 10.70 -4.01
CA LEU A 130 5.39 10.50 -2.62
C LEU A 130 6.70 11.25 -2.36
N LEU A 131 7.66 11.14 -3.29
CA LEU A 131 8.95 11.83 -3.21
C LEU A 131 8.77 13.36 -3.23
N ASN A 132 7.82 13.86 -4.04
CA ASN A 132 7.49 15.29 -4.09
C ASN A 132 6.89 15.83 -2.77
N GLN A 133 6.55 14.98 -1.81
CA GLN A 133 6.10 15.34 -0.45
C GLN A 133 7.07 14.83 0.63
N ASP A 134 8.34 14.66 0.27
CA ASP A 134 9.42 14.21 1.16
C ASP A 134 9.09 12.90 1.92
N LYS A 135 8.25 12.03 1.33
CA LYS A 135 7.88 10.76 1.98
C LYS A 135 9.00 9.75 1.86
N ASN A 136 9.32 9.11 2.99
CA ASN A 136 10.21 7.96 3.02
C ASN A 136 9.48 6.71 2.50
N LEU A 137 9.92 6.20 1.35
CA LEU A 137 9.32 5.03 0.68
C LEU A 137 9.45 3.74 1.48
N GLU A 138 10.46 3.62 2.37
CA GLU A 138 10.64 2.46 3.24
C GLU A 138 9.69 2.46 4.44
N ARG A 139 9.15 3.63 4.80
CA ARG A 139 8.27 3.78 5.97
C ARG A 139 6.81 4.03 5.60
N THR A 140 6.54 4.59 4.43
CA THR A 140 5.17 4.94 3.99
C THR A 140 4.29 3.69 3.81
N PHE A 141 3.00 3.87 4.05
CA PHE A 141 1.95 2.89 3.72
C PHE A 141 1.12 3.30 2.49
N LEU A 142 1.46 4.43 1.86
CA LEU A 142 0.82 4.93 0.65
C LEU A 142 1.57 4.46 -0.61
N GLY A 143 0.87 4.43 -1.76
CA GLY A 143 1.47 4.19 -3.08
C GLY A 143 1.19 2.83 -3.70
N LEU A 144 0.69 1.87 -2.91
CA LEU A 144 0.27 0.57 -3.41
C LEU A 144 -1.11 0.62 -4.06
N GLN A 145 -1.30 -0.22 -5.09
CA GLN A 145 -2.57 -0.48 -5.75
C GLN A 145 -3.01 -1.93 -5.48
N GLN A 146 -4.31 -2.20 -5.60
CA GLN A 146 -4.89 -3.52 -5.34
C GLN A 146 -4.72 -4.50 -6.51
N ALA A 147 -4.27 -4.03 -7.68
CA ALA A 147 -4.09 -4.88 -8.84
C ALA A 147 -2.99 -5.91 -8.59
N CYS A 148 -3.21 -7.18 -8.97
CA CYS A 148 -2.28 -8.28 -8.77
C CYS A 148 -0.87 -7.97 -9.29
N LEU A 149 -0.81 -7.32 -10.45
CA LEU A 149 0.44 -6.96 -11.14
C LEU A 149 1.26 -5.88 -10.42
N THR A 150 0.71 -5.27 -9.36
CA THR A 150 1.45 -4.35 -8.50
C THR A 150 2.57 -5.08 -7.74
N CYS A 151 2.36 -6.35 -7.41
CA CYS A 151 3.31 -7.16 -6.62
C CYS A 151 3.77 -8.42 -7.36
N HIS A 152 3.00 -8.91 -8.33
CA HIS A 152 3.25 -10.17 -9.02
C HIS A 152 3.58 -9.93 -10.49
N ALA A 153 4.60 -10.61 -11.00
CA ALA A 153 4.88 -10.61 -12.42
C ALA A 153 3.84 -11.45 -13.18
N ASP A 154 3.53 -11.06 -14.41
CA ASP A 154 2.70 -11.89 -15.29
C ASP A 154 3.52 -13.03 -15.90
N GLU A 155 3.31 -14.24 -15.38
CA GLU A 155 3.91 -15.47 -15.91
C GLU A 155 3.36 -15.90 -17.27
N HIS A 156 2.26 -15.28 -17.73
CA HIS A 156 1.68 -15.56 -19.04
C HIS A 156 2.25 -14.66 -20.14
N ARG A 157 3.10 -13.68 -19.80
CA ARG A 157 3.75 -12.76 -20.77
C ARG A 157 2.76 -12.05 -21.68
N GLY A 158 1.63 -11.61 -21.13
CA GLY A 158 0.58 -10.90 -21.84
C GLY A 158 -0.28 -11.77 -22.76
N GLN A 159 -0.12 -13.10 -22.72
CA GLN A 159 -0.94 -14.02 -23.51
C GLN A 159 -2.40 -14.10 -23.04
N LEU A 160 -2.63 -13.83 -21.75
CA LEU A 160 -3.93 -13.92 -21.10
C LEU A 160 -4.34 -12.56 -20.54
N ALA A 161 -5.62 -12.43 -20.18
CA ALA A 161 -6.13 -11.22 -19.53
C ALA A 161 -5.53 -11.03 -18.13
N GLU A 162 -5.34 -9.78 -17.72
CA GLU A 162 -4.77 -9.40 -16.41
C GLU A 162 -5.71 -9.65 -15.22
N ASP A 163 -6.95 -10.11 -15.46
CA ASP A 163 -7.87 -10.52 -14.41
C ASP A 163 -7.51 -11.92 -13.89
N CYS A 164 -6.47 -11.96 -13.06
CA CYS A 164 -5.89 -13.18 -12.51
C CYS A 164 -6.91 -14.05 -11.77
N LEU A 165 -7.91 -13.42 -11.15
CA LEU A 165 -8.92 -14.10 -10.32
C LEU A 165 -9.95 -14.89 -11.13
N LYS A 166 -9.94 -14.78 -12.46
CA LYS A 166 -10.69 -15.68 -13.35
C LYS A 166 -10.19 -17.11 -13.28
N CYS A 167 -8.91 -17.29 -12.99
CA CYS A 167 -8.25 -18.61 -13.02
C CYS A 167 -7.62 -18.97 -11.68
N HIS A 168 -7.06 -17.99 -10.97
CA HIS A 168 -6.35 -18.19 -9.72
C HIS A 168 -7.16 -17.72 -8.51
N THR A 169 -6.72 -18.12 -7.33
CA THR A 169 -7.28 -17.75 -6.03
C THR A 169 -6.22 -17.03 -5.21
N TYR A 170 -6.62 -16.37 -4.12
CA TYR A 170 -5.68 -15.71 -3.22
C TYR A 170 -4.79 -16.69 -2.44
N SER A 171 -5.11 -17.99 -2.49
CA SER A 171 -4.41 -19.10 -1.85
C SER A 171 -3.20 -19.56 -2.64
N GLY A 172 -3.14 -19.26 -3.94
CA GLY A 172 -1.97 -19.53 -4.76
C GLY A 172 -2.22 -19.58 -6.26
N TRP A 173 -1.11 -19.57 -7.00
CA TRP A 173 -1.11 -19.60 -8.46
C TRP A 173 -1.36 -21.01 -9.03
N LYS A 174 -0.93 -22.05 -8.32
CA LYS A 174 -1.05 -23.45 -8.77
C LYS A 174 -1.79 -24.29 -7.73
N PRO A 175 -2.76 -25.12 -8.16
CA PRO A 175 -3.36 -25.16 -9.49
C PRO A 175 -4.24 -23.91 -9.77
N ALA A 176 -4.51 -23.64 -11.05
CA ALA A 176 -5.44 -22.58 -11.46
C ALA A 176 -6.89 -23.05 -11.26
N ASN A 177 -7.33 -23.14 -9.99
CA ASN A 177 -8.56 -23.80 -9.56
C ASN A 177 -9.86 -23.26 -10.18
N ARG A 178 -9.86 -22.02 -10.69
CA ARG A 178 -11.04 -21.40 -11.31
C ARG A 178 -11.06 -21.54 -12.82
N PHE A 179 -9.95 -21.95 -13.43
CA PHE A 179 -9.89 -22.15 -14.86
C PHE A 179 -10.66 -23.41 -15.25
N ASP A 180 -11.50 -23.28 -16.27
CA ASP A 180 -12.37 -24.34 -16.75
C ASP A 180 -12.22 -24.49 -18.27
N HIS A 181 -11.63 -25.62 -18.70
CA HIS A 181 -11.46 -25.95 -20.12
C HIS A 181 -12.79 -26.16 -20.84
N ASP A 182 -13.90 -26.45 -20.14
CA ASP A 182 -15.23 -26.53 -20.76
C ASP A 182 -15.70 -25.16 -21.27
N LYS A 183 -15.12 -24.05 -20.79
CA LYS A 183 -15.37 -22.68 -21.26
C LYS A 183 -14.33 -22.15 -22.25
N ALA A 184 -13.28 -22.93 -22.50
CA ALA A 184 -12.26 -22.58 -23.48
C ALA A 184 -12.70 -22.92 -24.91
N LYS A 185 -11.94 -22.47 -25.92
CA LYS A 185 -12.21 -22.80 -27.33
C LYS A 185 -12.09 -24.29 -27.63
N PHE A 186 -11.28 -25.00 -26.85
CA PHE A 186 -11.08 -26.43 -26.98
C PHE A 186 -11.42 -27.12 -25.66
N ARG A 187 -12.49 -27.90 -25.69
CA ARG A 187 -13.02 -28.63 -24.54
C ARG A 187 -12.26 -29.92 -24.32
N LEU A 188 -11.77 -30.14 -23.10
CA LEU A 188 -11.15 -31.40 -22.71
C LEU A 188 -12.20 -32.42 -22.29
N THR A 189 -12.13 -33.62 -22.86
CA THR A 189 -13.07 -34.71 -22.60
C THR A 189 -12.34 -36.02 -22.33
N GLY A 190 -13.02 -36.94 -21.63
CA GLY A 190 -12.42 -38.20 -21.21
C GLY A 190 -11.15 -37.98 -20.37
N LEU A 191 -10.12 -38.80 -20.64
CA LEU A 191 -8.84 -38.77 -19.94
C LEU A 191 -8.06 -37.45 -20.10
N HIS A 192 -8.39 -36.61 -21.09
CA HIS A 192 -7.71 -35.34 -21.29
C HIS A 192 -8.01 -34.32 -20.20
N ARG A 193 -9.02 -34.54 -19.34
CA ARG A 193 -9.36 -33.59 -18.26
C ARG A 193 -8.29 -33.48 -17.18
N ASP A 194 -7.47 -34.51 -17.04
CA ASP A 194 -6.48 -34.61 -15.97
C ASP A 194 -5.04 -34.37 -16.45
N VAL A 195 -4.85 -33.97 -17.72
CA VAL A 195 -3.51 -33.67 -18.27
C VAL A 195 -2.99 -32.35 -17.71
N LYS A 196 -1.67 -32.22 -17.59
CA LYS A 196 -1.07 -30.96 -17.14
C LYS A 196 -1.13 -29.95 -18.27
N CYS A 197 -1.24 -28.67 -17.93
CA CYS A 197 -1.27 -27.59 -18.92
C CYS A 197 -0.11 -27.70 -19.92
N VAL A 198 1.11 -27.96 -19.42
CA VAL A 198 2.35 -28.04 -20.22
C VAL A 198 2.42 -29.23 -21.17
N ASP A 199 1.57 -30.24 -20.96
CA ASP A 199 1.51 -31.40 -21.85
C ASP A 199 0.99 -30.97 -23.23
N CYS A 200 0.12 -29.94 -23.27
CA CYS A 200 -0.39 -29.33 -24.50
C CYS A 200 0.23 -27.95 -24.77
N HIS A 201 0.32 -27.11 -23.73
CA HIS A 201 0.87 -25.76 -23.76
C HIS A 201 2.38 -25.76 -23.55
N LYS A 202 3.11 -26.11 -24.61
CA LYS A 202 4.57 -26.29 -24.56
C LYS A 202 5.26 -25.04 -24.02
N GLU A 203 6.31 -25.28 -23.26
CA GLU A 203 7.17 -24.23 -22.73
C GLU A 203 8.05 -23.65 -23.84
N GLU A 204 8.15 -22.32 -23.84
CA GLU A 204 9.01 -21.56 -24.73
C GLU A 204 9.92 -20.63 -23.93
N ARG A 205 11.08 -20.31 -24.50
CA ARG A 205 11.97 -19.30 -23.93
C ARG A 205 11.54 -17.92 -24.40
N ASP A 206 11.60 -16.97 -23.47
CA ASP A 206 11.31 -15.56 -23.73
C ASP A 206 12.30 -14.92 -24.72
N ASN A 207 13.55 -15.43 -24.76
CA ASN A 207 14.61 -15.06 -25.70
C ASN A 207 14.95 -13.54 -25.75
N ARG A 208 14.59 -12.76 -24.74
CA ARG A 208 15.00 -11.36 -24.56
C ARG A 208 16.41 -11.28 -23.97
N THR A 209 16.79 -12.25 -23.12
CA THR A 209 18.15 -12.43 -22.59
C THR A 209 18.53 -13.91 -22.51
N ALA A 210 19.83 -14.21 -22.32
CA ALA A 210 20.34 -15.58 -22.22
C ALA A 210 19.82 -16.33 -20.97
N ASP A 211 19.45 -15.59 -19.93
CA ASP A 211 19.01 -16.12 -18.63
C ASP A 211 17.47 -16.12 -18.48
N ASP A 212 16.74 -15.87 -19.56
CA ASP A 212 15.29 -15.75 -19.48
C ASP A 212 14.61 -17.08 -19.09
N PRO A 213 13.61 -17.01 -18.20
CA PRO A 213 12.81 -18.17 -17.82
C PRO A 213 11.98 -18.68 -18.99
N THR A 214 11.61 -19.96 -18.92
CA THR A 214 10.59 -20.53 -19.82
C THR A 214 9.19 -20.19 -19.34
N PHE A 215 8.24 -20.10 -20.28
CA PHE A 215 6.83 -19.91 -20.01
C PHE A 215 5.98 -20.80 -20.93
N ALA A 216 4.81 -21.23 -20.48
CA ALA A 216 3.90 -22.02 -21.32
C ALA A 216 3.22 -21.14 -22.38
N ARG A 217 3.23 -21.57 -23.65
CA ARG A 217 2.46 -20.91 -24.71
C ARG A 217 1.00 -21.34 -24.65
N PHE A 218 0.14 -20.42 -24.22
CA PHE A 218 -1.31 -20.62 -24.11
C PHE A 218 -2.09 -20.27 -25.37
N THR A 219 -1.47 -19.53 -26.30
CA THR A 219 -2.12 -19.02 -27.51
C THR A 219 -1.49 -19.61 -28.78
N GLY A 220 -2.24 -19.62 -29.88
CA GLY A 220 -1.72 -20.05 -31.19
C GLY A 220 -1.57 -21.56 -31.37
N ILE A 221 -2.06 -22.36 -30.42
CA ILE A 221 -2.12 -23.83 -30.57
C ILE A 221 -3.22 -24.19 -31.56
N ALA A 222 -2.90 -25.03 -32.54
CA ALA A 222 -3.91 -25.60 -33.41
C ALA A 222 -4.76 -26.62 -32.62
N PHE A 223 -6.08 -26.63 -32.81
CA PHE A 223 -6.98 -27.54 -32.08
C PHE A 223 -7.98 -28.23 -33.02
N GLN A 224 -7.58 -28.40 -34.29
CA GLN A 224 -8.40 -28.99 -35.34
C GLN A 224 -8.58 -30.52 -35.18
N ASN A 225 -7.69 -31.20 -34.47
CA ASN A 225 -7.76 -32.64 -34.23
C ASN A 225 -7.14 -33.00 -32.85
N CYS A 226 -7.34 -34.25 -32.42
CA CYS A 226 -6.91 -34.77 -31.10
C CYS A 226 -5.39 -34.96 -30.94
N THR A 227 -4.57 -34.65 -31.96
CA THR A 227 -3.11 -34.83 -31.94
C THR A 227 -2.33 -33.51 -31.94
N ASN A 228 -3.03 -32.38 -32.05
CA ASN A 228 -2.37 -31.07 -32.11
C ASN A 228 -1.89 -30.55 -30.74
N CYS A 229 -2.01 -31.38 -29.70
CA CYS A 229 -1.57 -31.11 -28.34
C CYS A 229 -0.59 -32.19 -27.86
#